data_AF-A0A5N7JVI1-F1
#
_entry.id   AF-A0A5N7JVI1-F1
#
_cell.length_a   1.000
_cell.length_b   1.000
_cell.length_c   1.000
_cell.angle_alpha   90.00
_cell.angle_beta   90.00
_cell.angle_gamma   90.00
#
_symmetry.space_group_name_H-M   'P 1'
#
loop_
_entity.id
_entity.type
_entity.pdbx_description
1 polymer ?
#
loop_
_entity_poly.entity_id
_entity_poly.type
_entity_poly.pdbx_seq_one_letter_code
_entity_poly.pdbx_strand_id
1 'polypeptide(L)'
;MKTKKNTETLTKFKSAIEAHLADASTLPKGTYQREKGSTVFFNSKTNNMVIIGADGKFVSGWKLDPNTPQFKNYLNNGVLQ
;
A
#
# COMPACT_ATOMS: atom_id res chain seq x y z
N MET A 1 10.19 -18.97 -17.26
CA MET A 1 9.36 -17.78 -17.58
C MET A 1 10.17 -16.51 -17.36
N LYS A 2 10.20 -15.58 -18.32
CA LYS A 2 10.80 -14.24 -18.09
C LYS A 2 9.68 -13.26 -17.72
N THR A 3 9.79 -12.64 -16.56
CA THR A 3 8.93 -11.51 -16.19
C THR A 3 9.36 -10.28 -17.00
N LYS A 4 8.39 -9.47 -17.47
CA LYS A 4 8.64 -8.27 -18.29
C LYS A 4 8.23 -7.03 -17.51
N LYS A 5 9.01 -5.94 -17.64
CA LYS A 5 8.64 -4.59 -17.23
C LYS A 5 8.54 -3.72 -18.48
N ASN A 6 7.32 -3.49 -18.95
CA ASN A 6 7.01 -2.66 -20.12
C ASN A 6 5.74 -1.83 -19.85
N THR A 7 5.38 -0.96 -20.80
CA THR A 7 4.21 -0.07 -20.68
C THR A 7 2.94 -0.82 -20.32
N GLU A 8 2.67 -1.96 -20.94
CA GLU A 8 1.49 -2.78 -20.65
C GLU A 8 1.44 -3.23 -19.18
N THR A 9 2.56 -3.76 -18.66
CA THR A 9 2.63 -4.21 -17.26
C THR A 9 2.57 -3.05 -16.26
N LEU A 10 3.10 -1.87 -16.62
CA LEU A 10 3.01 -0.67 -15.79
C LEU A 10 1.57 -0.13 -15.75
N THR A 11 0.85 -0.18 -16.87
CA THR A 11 -0.58 0.18 -16.90
C THR A 11 -1.39 -0.77 -16.03
N LYS A 12 -1.16 -2.09 -16.09
CA LYS A 12 -1.82 -3.06 -15.21
C LYS A 12 -1.53 -2.80 -13.74
N PHE A 13 -0.28 -2.46 -13.40
CA PHE A 13 0.10 -2.10 -12.05
C PHE A 13 -0.62 -0.83 -11.57
N LYS A 14 -0.69 0.21 -12.41
CA LYS A 14 -1.46 1.42 -12.12
C LYS A 14 -2.94 1.11 -11.86
N SER A 15 -3.59 0.36 -12.75
CA SER A 15 -5.00 -0.02 -12.57
C SER A 15 -5.23 -0.85 -11.30
N ALA A 16 -4.28 -1.70 -10.90
CA ALA A 16 -4.37 -2.46 -9.66
C ALA A 16 -4.27 -1.56 -8.41
N ILE A 17 -3.44 -0.50 -8.45
CA ILE A 17 -3.38 0.51 -7.38
C ILE A 17 -4.70 1.28 -7.31
N GLU A 18 -5.22 1.74 -8.44
CA GLU A 18 -6.50 2.46 -8.50
C GLU A 18 -7.66 1.60 -7.97
N ALA A 19 -7.73 0.34 -8.37
CA ALA A 19 -8.72 -0.61 -7.87
C ALA A 19 -8.59 -0.87 -6.36
N HIS A 20 -7.34 -0.99 -5.85
CA HIS A 20 -7.10 -1.11 -4.41
C HIS A 20 -7.63 0.11 -3.66
N LEU A 21 -7.36 1.32 -4.13
CA LEU A 21 -7.80 2.56 -3.49
C LEU A 21 -9.33 2.77 -3.57
N ALA A 22 -9.99 2.21 -4.59
CA ALA A 22 -11.44 2.29 -4.76
C ALA A 22 -12.23 1.21 -4.00
N ASP A 23 -11.58 0.17 -3.49
CA ASP A 23 -12.24 -0.90 -2.72
C ASP A 23 -12.76 -0.36 -1.38
N ALA A 24 -14.03 -0.62 -1.09
CA ALA A 24 -14.68 -0.15 0.15
C ALA A 24 -14.04 -0.68 1.45
N SER A 25 -13.26 -1.74 1.36
CA SER A 25 -12.51 -2.35 2.47
C SER A 25 -11.11 -1.74 2.62
N THR A 26 -10.70 -0.87 1.70
CA THR A 26 -9.47 -0.10 1.77
C THR A 26 -9.73 1.20 2.50
N LEU A 27 -9.17 1.33 3.70
CA LEU A 27 -9.35 2.50 4.54
C LEU A 27 -7.99 3.16 4.86
N PRO A 28 -7.95 4.50 5.02
CA PRO A 28 -6.78 5.16 5.55
C PRO A 28 -6.49 4.66 6.96
N LYS A 29 -5.28 4.15 7.18
CA LYS A 29 -4.83 3.58 8.45
C LYS A 29 -3.35 3.95 8.66
N GLY A 30 -3.12 5.09 9.30
CA GLY A 30 -1.78 5.46 9.74
C GLY A 30 -0.86 5.99 8.65
N THR A 31 0.44 5.99 8.92
CA THR A 31 1.46 6.73 8.16
C THR A 31 2.69 5.89 7.88
N TYR A 32 3.47 6.26 6.86
CA TYR A 32 4.77 5.65 6.59
C TYR A 32 5.91 6.48 7.21
N GLN A 33 6.71 5.87 8.07
CA GLN A 33 7.74 6.57 8.86
C GLN A 33 8.74 7.36 8.00
N ARG A 34 9.06 6.86 6.80
CA ARG A 34 10.06 7.48 5.91
C ARG A 34 9.50 8.61 5.05
N GLU A 35 8.18 8.72 4.94
CA GLU A 35 7.51 9.71 4.10
C GLU A 35 6.62 10.59 4.99
N LYS A 36 7.13 11.75 5.40
CA LYS A 36 6.40 12.64 6.31
C LYS A 36 5.10 13.14 5.67
N GLY A 37 4.02 13.09 6.45
CA GLY A 37 2.69 13.48 5.97
C GLY A 37 2.04 12.47 5.03
N SER A 38 2.65 11.31 4.81
CA SER A 38 2.02 10.23 4.05
C SER A 38 0.83 9.61 4.78
N THR A 39 -0.11 9.09 4.00
CA THR A 39 -1.21 8.26 4.47
C THR A 39 -1.06 6.86 3.89
N VAL A 40 -1.22 5.84 4.74
CA VAL A 40 -1.27 4.45 4.31
C VAL A 40 -2.73 4.04 4.12
N PHE A 41 -3.08 3.51 2.95
CA PHE A 41 -4.39 2.96 2.61
C PHE A 41 -4.32 1.43 2.66
N PHE A 42 -4.92 0.84 3.69
CA PHE A 42 -4.82 -0.59 3.98
C PHE A 42 -6.14 -1.31 3.73
N ASN A 43 -6.06 -2.47 3.07
CA ASN A 43 -7.19 -3.36 2.83
C ASN A 43 -7.08 -4.61 3.71
N SER A 44 -8.03 -4.78 4.63
CA SER A 44 -8.03 -5.88 5.59
C SER A 44 -8.33 -7.26 4.98
N LYS A 45 -8.92 -7.31 3.77
CA LYS A 45 -9.21 -8.58 3.08
C LYS A 45 -7.98 -9.14 2.38
N THR A 46 -7.18 -8.27 1.74
CA THR A 46 -6.02 -8.69 0.95
C THR A 46 -4.70 -8.57 1.72
N ASN A 47 -4.69 -7.80 2.81
CA ASN A 47 -3.50 -7.31 3.52
C ASN A 47 -2.58 -6.43 2.66
N ASN A 48 -3.08 -5.93 1.54
CA ASN A 48 -2.34 -4.95 0.74
C ASN A 48 -2.40 -3.58 1.39
N MET A 49 -1.34 -2.82 1.18
CA MET A 49 -1.26 -1.42 1.54
C MET A 49 -0.71 -0.60 0.37
N VAL A 50 -1.16 0.65 0.29
CA VAL A 50 -0.68 1.66 -0.65
C VAL A 50 -0.36 2.92 0.14
N ILE A 51 0.80 3.52 -0.12
CA ILE A 51 1.26 4.76 0.50
C ILE A 51 1.02 5.90 -0.48
N ILE A 52 0.30 6.91 -0.01
CA ILE A 52 0.12 8.18 -0.71
C ILE A 52 0.87 9.27 0.07
N GLY A 53 1.72 10.02 -0.61
CA GLY A 53 2.47 11.14 -0.03
C GLY A 53 1.55 12.32 0.30
N ALA A 54 2.08 13.29 1.04
CA ALA A 54 1.34 14.50 1.39
C ALA A 54 0.90 15.32 0.16
N ASP A 55 1.58 15.16 -0.97
CA ASP A 55 1.27 15.78 -2.26
C ASP A 55 0.21 15.02 -3.07
N GLY A 56 -0.36 13.94 -2.51
CA GLY A 56 -1.34 13.10 -3.17
C GLY A 56 -0.75 12.09 -4.16
N LYS A 57 0.59 11.98 -4.27
CA LYS A 57 1.23 11.05 -5.22
C LYS A 57 1.44 9.67 -4.61
N PHE A 58 1.38 8.65 -5.46
CA PHE A 58 1.76 7.29 -5.10
C PHE A 58 3.25 7.22 -4.74
N VAL A 59 3.56 6.64 -3.59
CA VAL A 59 4.93 6.43 -3.10
C VAL A 59 5.34 4.98 -3.31
N SER A 60 4.58 4.03 -2.73
CA SER A 60 4.83 2.60 -2.84
C SER A 60 3.62 1.79 -2.37
N GLY A 61 3.64 0.48 -2.54
CA GLY A 61 2.62 -0.43 -2.02
C GLY A 61 3.06 -1.88 -2.08
N TRP A 62 2.65 -2.68 -1.09
CA TRP A 62 2.95 -4.10 -1.00
C TRP A 62 1.93 -4.83 -0.13
N LYS A 63 2.03 -6.16 -0.09
CA LYS A 63 1.25 -7.00 0.83
C LYS A 63 2.01 -7.16 2.14
N LEU A 64 1.35 -6.86 3.26
CA LEU A 64 1.90 -7.17 4.57
C LEU A 64 1.68 -8.64 4.90
N ASP A 65 2.74 -9.30 5.36
CA ASP A 65 2.67 -10.67 5.85
C ASP A 65 2.18 -10.66 7.32
N PRO A 66 1.01 -11.26 7.63
CA PRO A 66 0.44 -11.31 8.97
C PRO A 66 1.35 -11.95 10.03
N ASN A 67 2.31 -12.77 9.61
CA ASN A 67 3.21 -13.48 10.51
C ASN A 67 4.42 -12.64 10.94
N THR A 68 4.56 -11.42 10.40
CA THR A 68 5.71 -10.56 10.70
C THR A 68 5.44 -9.64 11.90
N PRO A 69 6.50 -9.30 12.68
CA PRO A 69 6.40 -8.25 13.70
C PRO A 69 5.97 -6.89 13.12
N GLN A 70 6.38 -6.59 11.87
CA GLN A 70 5.99 -5.37 11.17
C GLN A 70 4.47 -5.26 11.03
N PHE A 71 3.79 -6.32 10.61
CA PHE A 71 2.33 -6.33 10.50
C PHE A 71 1.64 -6.08 11.85
N LYS A 72 2.06 -6.78 12.90
CA LYS A 72 1.49 -6.62 14.25
C LYS A 72 1.72 -5.19 14.78
N ASN A 73 2.94 -4.68 14.60
CA ASN A 73 3.30 -3.31 15.00
C ASN A 73 2.44 -2.28 14.24
N TYR A 74 2.34 -2.41 12.92
CA TYR A 74 1.53 -1.51 12.09
C TYR A 74 0.05 -1.55 12.47
N LEU A 75 -0.53 -2.73 12.69
CA LEU A 75 -1.95 -2.83 13.06
C LEU A 75 -2.27 -2.17 14.40
N ASN A 76 -1.35 -2.28 15.36
CA ASN A 76 -1.51 -1.75 16.71
C ASN A 76 -1.20 -0.26 16.81
N ASN A 77 -0.13 0.19 16.14
CA ASN A 77 0.41 1.54 16.32
C ASN A 77 0.13 2.48 15.16
N GLY A 78 -0.33 1.96 14.00
CA GLY A 78 -0.60 2.77 12.82
C GLY A 78 0.65 3.38 12.18
N VAL A 79 1.85 2.91 12.51
CA VAL A 79 3.11 3.38 11.92
C VAL A 79 3.75 2.24 11.16
N LEU A 80 3.93 2.44 9.86
CA LEU A 80 4.66 1.52 9.02
C LEU A 80 6.14 1.90 8.99
N GLN A 81 7.00 0.94 9.32
CA GLN A 81 8.46 1.09 9.44
C GLN A 81 9.21 0.56 8.21
#